data_AF-A0A7S0U7W1-F1
#
_entry.id   AF-A0A7S0U7W1-F1
#
_cell.length_a   1.000
_cell.length_b   1.000
_cell.length_c   1.000
_cell.angle_alpha   90.00
_cell.angle_beta   90.00
_cell.angle_gamma   90.00
#
_symmetry.space_group_name_H-M   'P 1'
#
loop_
_entity.id
_entity.type
_entity.pdbx_description
1 polymer ?
#
loop_
_entity_poly.entity_id
_entity_poly.type
_entity_poly.pdbx_seq_one_letter_code
_entity_poly.pdbx_strand_id
1 'polypeptide(L)'
;VAGVPEHFNAPWHIAKKKGLFEGAGVDVTWTDYPGGTGAMAKALNEGETDVAVILTEGIVKDIACGGKSKIVGVYVSSPLCWGCHTGAGQSDVQDIKDLDGKVWAVSRMTSGSHLMAVVLAEKMGWDPKTLKYEIVGSLDGAKEAL
;
A
#
# COMPACT_ATOMS: atom_id res chain seq x y z
N VAL A 1 -7.95 -12.45 10.61
CA VAL A 1 -7.25 -11.15 10.50
C VAL A 1 -6.37 -11.17 9.27
N ALA A 2 -6.57 -10.20 8.37
CA ALA A 2 -5.79 -10.04 7.14
C ALA A 2 -4.71 -8.96 7.31
N GLY A 3 -3.55 -9.17 6.70
CA GLY A 3 -2.50 -8.16 6.60
C GLY A 3 -1.51 -8.49 5.49
N VAL A 4 -0.71 -7.49 5.10
CA VAL A 4 0.44 -7.70 4.20
C VAL A 4 1.61 -8.37 4.95
N PRO A 5 2.46 -9.15 4.27
CA PRO A 5 3.65 -9.75 4.87
C PRO A 5 4.78 -8.70 5.02
N GLU A 6 4.51 -7.62 5.76
CA GLU A 6 5.42 -6.50 5.97
C GLU A 6 5.63 -6.22 7.46
N HIS A 7 6.71 -5.50 7.76
CA HIS A 7 7.18 -5.22 9.12
C HIS A 7 6.14 -4.53 10.02
N PHE A 8 5.19 -3.77 9.46
CA PHE A 8 4.09 -3.14 10.21
C PHE A 8 3.26 -4.14 11.02
N ASN A 9 3.18 -5.40 10.58
CA ASN A 9 2.37 -6.44 11.21
C ASN A 9 3.12 -7.27 12.26
N ALA A 10 4.40 -6.96 12.53
CA ALA A 10 5.18 -7.63 13.58
C ALA A 10 4.48 -7.66 14.95
N PRO A 11 3.80 -6.59 15.44
CA PRO A 11 3.06 -6.64 16.70
C PRO A 11 2.00 -7.75 16.78
N TRP A 12 1.26 -8.02 15.70
CA TRP A 12 0.27 -9.12 15.64
C TRP A 12 0.94 -10.49 15.79
N HIS A 13 2.03 -10.72 15.04
CA HIS A 13 2.76 -11.98 15.12
C HIS A 13 3.43 -12.19 16.48
N ILE A 14 4.00 -11.13 17.07
CA ILE A 14 4.61 -11.17 18.40
C ILE A 14 3.55 -11.45 19.46
N ALA A 15 2.39 -10.78 19.40
CA ALA A 15 1.29 -11.00 20.34
C ALA A 15 0.75 -12.43 20.27
N LYS A 16 0.59 -12.97 19.04
CA LYS A 16 0.21 -14.38 18.84
C LYS A 16 1.25 -15.34 19.40
N LYS A 17 2.54 -15.15 19.09
CA LYS A 17 3.63 -15.98 19.60
C LYS A 17 3.73 -15.97 21.14
N LYS A 18 3.36 -14.85 21.77
CA LYS A 18 3.33 -14.69 23.23
C LYS A 18 2.04 -15.21 23.88
N GLY A 19 1.09 -15.75 23.11
CA GLY A 19 -0.20 -16.23 23.62
C GLY A 19 -1.09 -15.12 24.18
N LEU A 20 -0.90 -13.85 23.77
CA LEU A 20 -1.66 -12.73 24.34
C LEU A 20 -3.14 -12.76 23.94
N PHE A 21 -3.45 -13.24 22.73
CA PHE A 21 -4.83 -13.42 22.27
C PHE A 21 -5.52 -14.57 23.01
N GLU A 22 -4.85 -15.73 23.10
CA GLU A 22 -5.33 -16.89 23.86
C GLU A 22 -5.57 -16.53 25.33
N GLY A 23 -4.64 -15.80 25.95
CA GLY A 23 -4.79 -15.31 27.32
C GLY A 23 -5.95 -14.32 27.52
N ALA A 24 -6.41 -13.68 26.46
CA ALA A 24 -7.62 -12.84 26.44
C ALA A 24 -8.89 -13.61 26.02
N GLY A 25 -8.80 -14.93 25.81
CA GLY A 25 -9.91 -15.76 25.35
C GLY A 25 -10.29 -15.56 23.88
N VAL A 26 -9.37 -15.05 23.05
CA VAL A 26 -9.59 -14.79 21.62
C VAL A 26 -8.73 -15.72 20.79
N ASP A 27 -9.36 -16.50 19.91
CA ASP A 27 -8.64 -17.25 18.87
C ASP A 27 -8.42 -16.37 17.63
N VAL A 28 -7.16 -16.21 17.23
CA VAL A 28 -6.76 -15.33 16.12
C VAL A 28 -6.06 -16.15 15.03
N THR A 29 -6.73 -16.23 13.89
CA THR A 29 -6.13 -16.68 12.63
C THR A 29 -5.64 -15.49 11.82
N TRP A 30 -4.38 -15.56 11.38
CA TRP A 30 -3.74 -14.57 10.53
C TRP A 30 -3.61 -15.11 9.10
N THR A 31 -3.89 -14.27 8.11
CA THR A 31 -3.75 -14.59 6.69
C THR A 31 -2.98 -13.49 5.99
N ASP A 32 -1.93 -13.87 5.26
CA ASP A 32 -1.14 -12.93 4.46
C ASP A 32 -1.84 -12.63 3.12
N TYR A 33 -1.91 -11.34 2.78
CA TYR A 33 -2.44 -10.85 1.51
C TYR A 33 -1.35 -10.06 0.76
N PRO A 34 -0.50 -10.73 -0.05
CA PRO A 34 0.53 -10.06 -0.85
C PRO A 34 -0.03 -9.02 -1.84
N GLY A 35 -1.30 -9.18 -2.27
CA GLY A 35 -2.00 -8.22 -3.13
C GLY A 35 -2.35 -6.88 -2.43
N GLY A 36 -2.12 -6.77 -1.12
CA GLY A 36 -2.28 -5.56 -0.34
C GLY A 36 -3.74 -5.10 -0.21
N THR A 37 -3.91 -3.78 -0.09
CA THR A 37 -5.19 -3.13 0.24
C THR A 37 -6.36 -3.57 -0.62
N GLY A 38 -6.18 -3.71 -1.93
CA GLY A 38 -7.29 -4.12 -2.82
C GLY A 38 -7.79 -5.53 -2.51
N ALA A 39 -6.88 -6.47 -2.26
CA ALA A 39 -7.23 -7.85 -1.94
C ALA A 39 -7.87 -7.96 -0.55
N MET A 40 -7.36 -7.23 0.44
CA MET A 40 -7.92 -7.22 1.79
C MET A 40 -9.29 -6.56 1.86
N ALA A 41 -9.52 -5.45 1.14
CA ALA A 41 -10.83 -4.80 1.07
C ALA A 41 -11.88 -5.73 0.43
N LYS A 42 -11.50 -6.44 -0.63
CA LYS A 42 -12.36 -7.47 -1.24
C LYS A 42 -12.72 -8.58 -0.25
N ALA A 43 -11.73 -9.14 0.44
CA ALA A 43 -11.93 -10.19 1.44
C ALA A 43 -12.85 -9.75 2.60
N LEU A 44 -12.75 -8.48 3.04
CA LEU A 44 -13.67 -7.90 4.02
C LEU A 44 -15.11 -7.82 3.45
N ASN A 45 -15.27 -7.34 2.22
CA ASN A 45 -16.59 -7.17 1.60
C ASN A 45 -17.28 -8.52 1.28
N GLU A 46 -16.50 -9.57 1.02
CA GLU A 46 -16.98 -10.94 0.78
C GLU A 46 -17.15 -11.75 2.07
N GLY A 47 -16.73 -11.22 3.22
CA GLY A 47 -16.81 -11.92 4.51
C GLY A 47 -15.79 -13.04 4.68
N GLU A 48 -14.72 -13.06 3.87
CA GLU A 48 -13.61 -14.02 3.99
C GLU A 48 -12.68 -13.68 5.16
N THR A 49 -12.71 -12.43 5.64
CA THR A 49 -11.95 -12.00 6.82
C THR A 49 -12.77 -11.01 7.65
N ASP A 50 -12.61 -11.06 8.97
CA ASP A 50 -13.37 -10.20 9.90
C ASP A 50 -12.69 -8.85 10.16
N VAL A 51 -11.35 -8.82 10.10
CA VAL A 51 -10.52 -7.67 10.43
C VAL A 51 -9.34 -7.62 9.47
N ALA A 52 -8.99 -6.43 8.97
CA ALA A 52 -7.79 -6.23 8.16
C ALA A 52 -6.95 -5.06 8.68
N VAL A 53 -5.64 -5.22 8.68
CA VAL A 53 -4.68 -4.11 8.82
C VAL A 53 -4.39 -3.58 7.41
N ILE A 54 -4.98 -2.42 7.09
CA ILE A 54 -5.12 -1.94 5.70
C ILE A 54 -4.73 -0.47 5.58
N LEU A 55 -4.20 -0.07 4.43
CA LEU A 55 -3.83 1.33 4.18
C LEU A 55 -5.06 2.24 4.20
N THR A 56 -4.92 3.39 4.88
CA THR A 56 -6.01 4.31 5.20
C THR A 56 -6.72 4.82 3.96
N GLU A 57 -5.99 5.32 2.97
CA GLU A 57 -6.56 5.89 1.75
C GLU A 57 -7.33 4.85 0.92
N GLY A 58 -6.85 3.61 0.91
CA GLY A 58 -7.50 2.53 0.16
C GLY A 58 -8.79 2.05 0.81
N ILE A 59 -8.83 1.88 2.14
CA ILE A 59 -10.08 1.51 2.83
C ILE A 59 -11.09 2.67 2.84
N VAL A 60 -10.62 3.92 2.94
CA VAL A 60 -11.50 5.10 2.82
C VAL A 60 -12.15 5.15 1.44
N LYS A 61 -11.38 4.90 0.37
CA LYS A 61 -11.93 4.80 -0.99
C LYS A 61 -12.95 3.68 -1.12
N ASP A 62 -12.64 2.48 -0.63
CA ASP A 62 -13.55 1.33 -0.69
C ASP A 62 -14.91 1.63 -0.04
N ILE A 63 -14.87 2.17 1.18
CA ILE A 63 -16.08 2.59 1.92
C ILE A 63 -16.86 3.66 1.15
N ALA A 64 -16.16 4.68 0.62
CA ALA A 64 -16.80 5.72 -0.19
C ALA A 64 -17.46 5.19 -1.47
N CYS A 65 -16.97 4.06 -2.00
CA CYS A 65 -17.53 3.37 -3.16
C CYS A 65 -18.58 2.31 -2.81
N GLY A 66 -19.08 2.26 -1.57
CA GLY A 66 -20.14 1.34 -1.14
C GLY A 66 -19.66 0.06 -0.46
N GLY A 67 -18.36 -0.03 -0.14
CA GLY A 67 -17.82 -1.06 0.74
C GLY A 67 -18.51 -1.04 2.11
N LYS A 68 -18.68 -2.21 2.72
CA LYS A 68 -19.49 -2.37 3.95
C LYS A 68 -18.68 -2.31 5.24
N SER A 69 -17.36 -2.21 5.10
CA SER A 69 -16.41 -2.19 6.21
C SER A 69 -16.52 -0.92 7.05
N LYS A 70 -16.04 -0.98 8.29
CA LYS A 70 -15.92 0.19 9.19
C LYS A 70 -14.48 0.30 9.69
N ILE A 71 -13.99 1.54 9.77
CA ILE A 71 -12.69 1.82 10.40
C ILE A 71 -12.91 1.85 11.91
N VAL A 72 -12.30 0.89 12.62
CA VAL A 72 -12.46 0.73 14.08
C VAL A 72 -11.30 1.30 14.89
N GLY A 73 -10.20 1.69 14.24
CA GLY A 73 -9.05 2.28 14.92
C GLY A 73 -7.90 2.59 13.98
N VAL A 74 -6.98 3.44 14.45
CA VAL A 74 -5.71 3.75 13.79
C VAL A 74 -4.65 2.80 14.35
N TYR A 75 -4.00 2.04 13.46
CA TYR A 75 -2.98 1.06 13.86
C TYR A 75 -1.56 1.63 13.80
N VAL A 76 -1.22 2.36 12.74
CA VAL A 76 0.03 3.13 12.60
C VAL A 76 -0.32 4.60 12.52
N SER A 77 0.14 5.40 13.48
CA SER A 77 -0.16 6.83 13.55
C SER A 77 0.88 7.71 12.85
N SER A 78 2.11 7.21 12.69
CA SER A 78 3.14 7.89 11.91
C SER A 78 2.79 7.84 10.42
N PRO A 79 3.03 8.92 9.65
CA PRO A 79 2.86 8.90 8.21
C PRO A 79 3.72 7.82 7.54
N LEU A 80 3.17 7.19 6.49
CA LEU A 80 3.93 6.27 5.66
C LEU A 80 4.89 7.06 4.76
N CYS A 81 6.20 6.80 4.89
CA CYS A 81 7.22 7.44 4.07
C CYS A 81 7.33 6.75 2.71
N TRP A 82 7.02 7.48 1.64
CA TRP A 82 7.18 7.01 0.26
C TRP A 82 8.48 7.54 -0.35
N GLY A 83 9.26 6.63 -0.94
CA GLY A 83 10.49 6.96 -1.65
C GLY A 83 10.34 6.80 -3.17
N CYS A 84 10.87 7.74 -3.92
CA CYS A 84 11.09 7.59 -5.36
C CYS A 84 12.46 6.97 -5.59
N HIS A 85 12.51 5.88 -6.33
CA HIS A 85 13.76 5.16 -6.61
C HIS A 85 13.98 5.13 -8.11
N THR A 86 15.21 5.38 -8.54
CA THR A 86 15.63 5.32 -9.94
C THR A 86 16.71 4.25 -10.13
N GLY A 87 16.94 3.87 -11.38
CA GLY A 87 18.05 2.98 -11.73
C GLY A 87 19.40 3.56 -11.28
N ALA A 88 20.30 2.70 -10.83
CA ALA A 88 21.62 3.13 -10.40
C ALA A 88 22.40 3.77 -11.57
N GLY A 89 23.10 4.88 -11.31
CA GLY A 89 23.93 5.55 -12.31
C GLY A 89 23.17 6.43 -13.31
N GLN A 90 21.88 6.67 -13.11
CA GLN A 90 21.15 7.69 -13.87
C GLN A 90 21.64 9.09 -13.48
N SER A 91 22.47 9.68 -14.33
CA SER A 91 23.05 11.00 -14.10
C SER A 91 22.05 12.14 -14.32
N ASP A 92 20.98 11.90 -15.05
CA ASP A 92 19.93 12.85 -15.41
C ASP A 92 18.85 13.03 -14.32
N VAL A 93 18.91 12.27 -13.22
CA VAL A 93 18.05 12.44 -12.05
C VAL A 93 18.92 12.63 -10.81
N GLN A 94 19.01 13.85 -10.31
CA GLN A 94 19.74 14.19 -9.08
C GLN A 94 18.81 14.72 -7.99
N ASP A 95 17.69 15.32 -8.39
CA ASP A 95 16.68 15.92 -7.53
C ASP A 95 15.27 15.45 -7.91
N ILE A 96 14.32 15.61 -6.99
CA ILE A 96 12.91 15.28 -7.23
C ILE A 96 12.31 16.03 -8.44
N LYS A 97 12.80 17.25 -8.73
CA LYS A 97 12.36 18.08 -9.86
C LYS A 97 12.67 17.44 -11.22
N ASP A 98 13.70 16.59 -11.27
CA ASP A 98 14.16 15.95 -12.50
C ASP A 98 13.26 14.76 -12.90
N LEU A 99 12.29 14.40 -12.03
CA LEU A 99 11.28 13.38 -12.31
C LEU A 99 10.11 13.88 -13.16
N ASP A 100 10.01 15.19 -13.41
CA ASP A 100 8.97 15.73 -14.28
C ASP A 100 9.14 15.20 -15.72
N GLY A 101 8.04 14.73 -16.30
CA GLY A 101 8.00 14.11 -17.63
C GLY A 101 8.64 12.71 -17.75
N LYS A 102 9.22 12.15 -16.68
CA LYS A 102 9.73 10.77 -16.63
C LYS A 102 8.60 9.73 -16.58
N VAL A 103 8.95 8.47 -16.81
CA VAL A 103 8.02 7.34 -16.74
C VAL A 103 8.04 6.74 -15.34
N TRP A 104 6.86 6.55 -14.75
CA TRP A 104 6.67 6.01 -13.42
C TRP A 104 6.30 4.53 -13.48
N ALA A 105 7.16 3.66 -12.95
CA ALA A 105 6.81 2.26 -12.73
C ALA A 105 5.77 2.13 -11.60
N VAL A 106 4.61 1.56 -11.93
CA VAL A 106 3.50 1.34 -10.99
C VAL A 106 3.08 -0.12 -11.00
N SER A 107 2.64 -0.67 -9.86
CA SER A 107 2.25 -2.09 -9.82
C SER A 107 0.97 -2.33 -10.62
N ARG A 108 0.01 -1.42 -10.51
CA ARG A 108 -1.22 -1.36 -11.30
C ARG A 108 -1.80 0.04 -11.25
N MET A 109 -2.72 0.34 -12.16
CA MET A 109 -3.54 1.55 -12.04
C MET A 109 -4.34 1.51 -10.73
N THR A 110 -4.47 2.66 -10.07
CA THR A 110 -5.13 2.82 -8.76
C THR A 110 -4.44 2.14 -7.56
N SER A 111 -3.21 1.66 -7.73
CA SER A 111 -2.34 1.23 -6.62
C SER A 111 -1.81 2.41 -5.80
N GLY A 112 -1.21 2.12 -4.65
CA GLY A 112 -0.48 3.12 -3.85
C GLY A 112 0.64 3.80 -4.62
N SER A 113 1.44 3.07 -5.41
CA SER A 113 2.51 3.70 -6.21
C SER A 113 1.97 4.62 -7.31
N HIS A 114 0.84 4.27 -7.93
CA HIS A 114 0.14 5.17 -8.85
C HIS A 114 -0.41 6.42 -8.13
N LEU A 115 -1.09 6.25 -6.99
CA LEU A 115 -1.63 7.36 -6.22
C LEU A 115 -0.53 8.31 -5.77
N MET A 116 0.59 7.78 -5.28
CA MET A 116 1.66 8.62 -4.75
C MET A 116 2.44 9.37 -5.82
N ALA A 117 2.51 8.85 -7.05
CA ALA A 117 3.00 9.61 -8.20
C ALA A 117 2.11 10.84 -8.49
N VAL A 118 0.78 10.67 -8.44
CA VAL A 118 -0.19 11.76 -8.59
C VAL A 118 -0.06 12.78 -7.45
N VAL A 119 -0.01 12.31 -6.20
CA VAL A 119 0.15 13.19 -5.02
C VAL A 119 1.47 13.98 -5.09
N LEU A 120 2.55 13.36 -5.56
CA LEU A 120 3.82 14.05 -5.76
C LEU A 120 3.71 15.11 -6.85
N ALA A 121 3.09 14.79 -7.98
CA ALA A 121 2.89 15.75 -9.08
C ALA A 121 2.11 16.98 -8.62
N GLU A 122 1.01 16.79 -7.91
CA GLU A 122 0.24 17.90 -7.33
C GLU A 122 1.09 18.73 -6.36
N LYS A 123 1.88 18.08 -5.49
CA LYS A 123 2.78 18.75 -4.55
C LYS A 123 3.86 19.58 -5.25
N MET A 124 4.33 19.13 -6.41
CA MET A 124 5.36 19.80 -7.21
C MET A 124 4.80 20.81 -8.22
N GLY A 125 3.47 20.89 -8.36
CA GLY A 125 2.81 21.76 -9.34
C GLY A 125 2.85 21.22 -10.78
N TRP A 126 3.14 19.93 -10.97
CA TRP A 126 3.06 19.27 -12.28
C TRP A 126 1.61 18.93 -12.62
N ASP A 127 1.27 18.83 -13.91
CA ASP A 127 -0.05 18.35 -14.33
C ASP A 127 -0.14 16.82 -14.18
N PRO A 128 -0.99 16.28 -13.28
CA PRO A 128 -1.10 14.83 -13.11
C PRO A 128 -1.56 14.10 -14.38
N LYS A 129 -2.21 14.81 -15.31
CA LYS A 129 -2.68 14.24 -16.59
C LYS A 129 -1.54 13.99 -17.57
N THR A 130 -0.37 14.62 -17.39
CA THR A 130 0.80 14.43 -18.27
C THR A 130 1.75 13.36 -17.75
N LEU A 131 1.49 12.79 -16.56
CA LEU A 131 2.28 11.69 -16.01
C LEU A 131 2.20 10.45 -16.93
N LYS A 132 3.35 9.83 -17.13
CA LYS A 132 3.50 8.60 -17.91
C LYS A 132 3.72 7.44 -16.95
N TYR A 133 3.04 6.33 -17.20
CA TYR A 133 3.10 5.16 -16.34
C TYR A 133 3.52 3.93 -17.13
N GLU A 134 4.28 3.06 -16.47
CA GLU A 134 4.56 1.71 -16.91
C GLU A 134 4.06 0.72 -15.85
N ILE A 135 3.22 -0.24 -16.27
CA ILE A 135 2.64 -1.22 -15.36
C ILE A 135 3.63 -2.38 -15.22
N VAL A 136 4.24 -2.51 -14.05
CA VAL A 136 5.32 -3.48 -13.78
C VAL A 136 4.92 -4.61 -12.83
N GLY A 137 3.75 -4.51 -12.18
CA GLY A 137 3.21 -5.54 -11.28
C GLY A 137 3.90 -5.60 -9.91
N SER A 138 5.22 -5.78 -9.89
CA SER A 138 6.04 -5.98 -8.68
C SER A 138 7.36 -5.20 -8.76
N LEU A 139 8.14 -5.23 -7.67
CA LEU A 139 9.49 -4.66 -7.68
C LEU A 139 10.42 -5.39 -8.65
N ASP A 140 10.26 -6.71 -8.82
CA ASP A 140 11.09 -7.45 -9.78
C ASP A 140 10.73 -7.07 -11.22
N GLY A 141 9.44 -6.88 -11.53
CA GLY A 141 9.04 -6.31 -12.81
C GLY A 141 9.58 -4.90 -13.03
N ALA A 142 9.70 -4.10 -11.96
CA ALA A 142 10.32 -2.78 -12.06
C ALA A 142 11.81 -2.84 -12.42
N LYS A 143 12.55 -3.83 -11.90
CA LYS A 143 13.98 -4.04 -12.22
C LYS A 143 14.20 -4.56 -13.65
N GLU A 144 13.22 -5.28 -14.21
CA GLU A 144 13.30 -5.80 -15.58
C GLU A 144 12.95 -4.71 -16.62
N ALA A 145 12.05 -3.79 -16.26
CA ALA A 145 11.55 -2.74 -17.15
C ALA A 145 12.44 -1.48 -17.22
N LEU A 146 13.16 -1.17 -16.13
CA LEU A 146 13.90 0.10 -15.94
C LEU A 146 15.38 -0.14 -15.60
#